data_AF-A0A1Q7KAV7-F1
#
_entry.id   AF-A0A1Q7KAV7-F1
#
_cell.length_a   1.000
_cell.length_b   1.000
_cell.length_c   1.000
_cell.angle_alpha   90.00
_cell.angle_beta   90.00
_cell.angle_gamma   90.00
#
_symmetry.space_group_name_H-M   'P 1'
#
loop_
_entity.id
_entity.type
_entity.pdbx_description
1 polymer ?
#
loop_
_entity_poly.entity_id
_entity_poly.type
_entity_poly.pdbx_seq_one_letter_code
_entity_poly.pdbx_strand_id
1 'polypeptide(L)'
;MVFPLLGQAVFPDLLVSVIGLAAAGLTTFSFTPQMVRAYRTKSMGDVFRYLMDMFATGTALWMAYGIFKGDLVIIGANATATAFNLILLHMKIEYRTKSAKVV
;
A
#
# COMPACT_ATOMS: atom_id res chain seq x y z
N MET A 1 -15.86 -3.96 28.59
CA MET A 1 -14.47 -4.03 29.08
C MET A 1 -14.06 -5.48 29.43
N VAL A 2 -14.58 -6.50 28.74
CA VAL A 2 -14.35 -7.94 29.06
C VAL A 2 -13.52 -8.68 28.00
N PHE A 3 -13.33 -8.07 26.83
CA PHE A 3 -12.53 -8.64 25.74
C PHE A 3 -11.00 -8.74 25.96
N PRO A 4 -10.32 -7.96 26.84
CA PRO A 4 -8.85 -8.00 26.89
C PRO A 4 -8.26 -9.28 27.50
N LEU A 5 -9.01 -10.00 28.34
CA LEU A 5 -8.46 -11.08 29.16
C LEU A 5 -8.41 -12.44 28.46
N LEU A 6 -9.26 -12.66 27.46
CA LEU A 6 -9.23 -13.88 26.64
C LEU A 6 -8.25 -13.75 25.47
N GLY A 7 -8.04 -12.55 24.93
CA GLY A 7 -7.17 -12.33 23.75
C GLY A 7 -5.70 -12.65 24.01
N GLN A 8 -5.17 -12.29 25.19
CA GLN A 8 -3.79 -12.61 25.58
C GLN A 8 -3.61 -14.08 25.98
N ALA A 9 -4.69 -14.78 26.36
CA ALA A 9 -4.64 -16.17 26.79
C ALA A 9 -4.82 -17.18 25.63
N VAL A 10 -5.33 -16.75 24.48
CA VAL A 10 -5.69 -17.65 23.35
C VAL A 10 -4.60 -17.73 22.28
N PHE A 11 -3.79 -16.68 22.09
CA PHE A 11 -2.68 -16.69 21.13
C PHE A 11 -1.37 -16.25 21.82
N PRO A 12 -0.26 -16.96 21.63
CA PRO A 12 1.03 -16.51 22.16
C PRO A 12 1.43 -15.19 21.48
N ASP A 13 1.93 -14.22 22.25
CA ASP A 13 2.36 -12.90 21.75
C ASP A 13 3.32 -12.99 20.55
N LEU A 14 4.11 -14.05 20.51
CA LEU A 14 5.00 -14.38 19.39
C LEU A 14 4.23 -14.61 18.08
N LEU A 15 3.11 -15.34 18.11
CA LEU A 15 2.30 -15.62 16.92
C LEU A 15 1.71 -14.34 16.34
N VAL A 16 1.16 -13.47 17.20
CA VAL A 16 0.60 -12.17 16.78
C VAL A 16 1.67 -11.30 16.14
N SER A 17 2.87 -11.26 16.74
CA SER A 17 4.01 -10.50 16.21
C SER A 17 4.48 -11.03 14.86
N VAL A 18 4.57 -12.35 14.68
CA VAL A 18 4.97 -12.99 13.42
C VAL A 18 3.95 -12.72 12.32
N ILE A 19 2.65 -12.82 12.61
CA ILE A 19 1.59 -12.50 11.65
C ILE A 19 1.67 -11.02 11.25
N GLY A 20 1.86 -10.11 12.22
CA GLY A 20 2.02 -8.69 11.96
C GLY A 20 3.21 -8.38 11.05
N LEU A 21 4.37 -8.98 11.33
CA LEU A 21 5.58 -8.81 10.52
C LEU A 21 5.42 -9.38 9.11
N ALA A 22 4.80 -10.57 9.00
CA ALA A 22 4.52 -11.21 7.72
C ALA A 22 3.52 -10.39 6.89
N ALA A 23 2.46 -9.87 7.51
CA ALA A 23 1.48 -9.01 6.85
C ALA A 23 2.12 -7.71 6.35
N ALA A 24 2.94 -7.04 7.19
CA ALA A 24 3.67 -5.83 6.80
C ALA A 24 4.65 -6.11 5.66
N GLY A 25 5.39 -7.21 5.72
CA GLY A 25 6.30 -7.64 4.67
C GLY A 25 5.57 -7.91 3.35
N LEU A 26 4.57 -8.79 3.37
CA LEU A 26 3.80 -9.18 2.17
C LEU A 26 3.12 -7.97 1.51
N THR A 27 2.50 -7.09 2.29
CA THR A 27 1.85 -5.89 1.74
C THR A 27 2.86 -4.94 1.10
N THR A 28 4.01 -4.70 1.75
CA THR A 28 5.10 -3.88 1.20
C THR A 28 5.66 -4.49 -0.08
N PHE A 29 5.98 -5.79 -0.07
CA PHE A 29 6.55 -6.48 -1.22
C PHE A 29 5.57 -6.67 -2.37
N SER A 30 4.25 -6.60 -2.15
CA SER A 30 3.26 -6.78 -3.21
C SER A 30 3.31 -5.69 -4.30
N PHE A 31 3.76 -4.47 -3.96
CA PHE A 31 3.95 -3.39 -4.92
C PHE A 31 5.22 -3.54 -5.77
N THR A 32 6.24 -4.22 -5.24
CA THR A 32 7.55 -4.36 -5.88
C THR A 32 7.51 -5.03 -7.25
N PRO A 33 6.82 -6.18 -7.47
CA PRO A 33 6.71 -6.79 -8.79
C PRO A 33 6.11 -5.85 -9.84
N GLN A 34 5.08 -5.08 -9.45
CA GLN A 34 4.43 -4.12 -10.35
C GLN A 34 5.37 -2.96 -10.70
N MET A 35 6.07 -2.40 -9.71
CA MET A 35 7.06 -1.34 -9.92
C MET A 35 8.21 -1.82 -10.80
N VAL A 36 8.75 -3.01 -10.55
CA VAL A 36 9.83 -3.59 -11.36
C VAL A 36 9.38 -3.83 -12.80
N ARG A 37 8.19 -4.41 -13.01
CA ARG A 37 7.62 -4.60 -14.35
C ARG A 37 7.48 -3.26 -15.07
N ALA A 38 6.82 -2.28 -14.43
CA ALA A 38 6.63 -0.95 -15.00
C ALA A 38 7.96 -0.30 -15.38
N TYR A 39 8.97 -0.41 -14.51
CA TYR A 39 10.29 0.19 -14.75
C TYR A 39 11.03 -0.48 -15.90
N ARG A 40 10.93 -1.81 -16.04
CA ARG A 40 11.59 -2.58 -17.11
C ARG A 40 10.92 -2.38 -18.46
N THR A 41 9.59 -2.43 -18.51
CA THR A 41 8.83 -2.34 -19.77
C THR A 41 8.60 -0.90 -20.22
N LYS A 42 8.81 0.07 -19.32
CA LYS A 42 8.44 1.48 -19.53
C LYS A 42 6.99 1.63 -20.00
N SER A 43 6.10 0.75 -19.56
CA SER A 43 4.69 0.72 -19.95
C SER A 43 3.79 0.40 -18.77
N MET A 44 2.72 1.17 -18.66
CA MET A 44 1.64 1.06 -17.67
C MET A 44 0.27 1.17 -18.36
N GLY A 45 0.18 0.77 -19.65
CA GLY A 45 -1.04 0.86 -20.46
C GLY A 45 -2.21 0.06 -19.87
N ASP A 46 -1.91 -1.14 -19.38
CA ASP A 46 -2.88 -2.12 -18.89
C ASP A 46 -3.51 -1.74 -17.53
N VAL A 47 -2.97 -0.74 -16.83
CA VAL A 47 -3.42 -0.36 -15.49
C VAL A 47 -4.28 0.89 -15.59
N PHE A 48 -5.56 0.85 -15.22
CA PHE A 48 -6.41 2.04 -15.26
C PHE A 48 -5.92 3.11 -14.26
N ARG A 49 -5.69 4.35 -14.73
CA ARG A 49 -5.25 5.47 -13.87
C ARG A 49 -6.25 5.74 -12.74
N TYR A 50 -7.54 5.62 -13.07
CA TYR A 50 -8.63 5.80 -12.11
C TYR A 50 -8.54 4.88 -10.89
N LEU A 51 -8.11 3.62 -11.07
CA LEU A 51 -7.91 2.69 -9.96
C LEU A 51 -6.80 3.17 -9.02
N MET A 52 -5.73 3.72 -9.58
CA MET A 52 -4.61 4.25 -8.80
C MET A 52 -5.03 5.51 -8.03
N ASP A 53 -5.81 6.40 -8.65
CA ASP A 53 -6.33 7.60 -7.99
C ASP A 53 -7.31 7.25 -6.85
N MET A 54 -8.22 6.28 -7.08
CA MET A 54 -9.11 5.77 -6.03
C MET A 54 -8.31 5.13 -4.89
N PHE A 55 -7.29 4.33 -5.21
CA PHE A 55 -6.45 3.69 -4.20
C PHE A 55 -5.72 4.73 -3.34
N ALA A 56 -5.10 5.75 -3.96
CA ALA A 56 -4.45 6.85 -3.23
C ALA A 56 -5.42 7.59 -2.31
N THR A 57 -6.63 7.86 -2.78
CA THR A 57 -7.66 8.55 -2.00
C THR A 57 -8.12 7.69 -0.83
N GLY A 58 -8.38 6.40 -1.07
CA GLY A 58 -8.77 5.44 -0.04
C GLY A 58 -7.71 5.29 1.05
N THR A 59 -6.45 5.10 0.68
CA THR A 59 -5.35 4.98 1.67
C THR A 59 -5.10 6.29 2.40
N ALA A 60 -5.25 7.44 1.76
CA ALA A 60 -5.17 8.74 2.45
C ALA A 60 -6.28 8.91 3.49
N LEU A 61 -7.52 8.53 3.16
CA LEU A 61 -8.65 8.56 4.11
C LEU A 61 -8.44 7.58 5.27
N TRP A 62 -7.95 6.37 5.02
CA TRP A 62 -7.60 5.41 6.06
C TRP A 62 -6.47 5.89 6.96
N MET A 63 -5.46 6.55 6.39
CA MET A 63 -4.40 7.17 7.16
C MET A 63 -4.93 8.29 8.06
N ALA A 64 -5.80 9.17 7.54
CA ALA A 64 -6.46 10.22 8.34
C ALA A 64 -7.31 9.61 9.46
N TYR A 65 -8.05 8.53 9.17
CA TYR A 65 -8.78 7.76 10.16
C TYR A 65 -7.86 7.19 11.25
N GLY A 66 -6.72 6.60 10.86
CA GLY A 66 -5.70 6.09 11.79
C GLY A 66 -5.16 7.18 12.71
N ILE A 67 -4.92 8.39 12.18
CA ILE A 67 -4.52 9.57 12.97
C ILE A 67 -5.58 9.90 14.02
N PHE A 68 -6.86 9.98 13.62
CA PHE A 68 -7.96 10.23 14.58
C PHE A 68 -8.12 9.13 15.63
N LYS A 69 -7.69 7.90 15.33
CA LYS A 69 -7.69 6.78 16.27
C LYS A 69 -6.41 6.66 17.10
N GLY A 70 -5.34 7.39 16.77
CA GLY A 70 -4.03 7.21 17.39
C GLY A 70 -3.38 5.86 17.08
N ASP A 71 -3.73 5.22 15.96
CA ASP A 71 -3.26 3.89 15.59
C ASP A 71 -2.08 3.96 14.62
N LEU A 72 -0.87 3.76 15.15
CA LEU A 72 0.37 3.81 14.37
C LEU A 72 0.46 2.72 13.29
N VAL A 73 -0.19 1.57 13.48
CA VAL A 73 -0.17 0.47 12.50
C VAL A 73 -1.00 0.86 11.28
N ILE A 74 -2.21 1.38 11.50
CA ILE A 74 -3.07 1.88 10.41
C ILE A 74 -2.37 3.02 9.67
N ILE A 75 -1.77 3.97 10.40
CA ILE A 75 -1.05 5.10 9.82
C ILE A 75 0.12 4.62 8.96
N GLY A 76 1.01 3.78 9.52
CA GLY A 76 2.21 3.31 8.83
C GLY A 76 1.89 2.48 7.59
N ALA A 77 0.92 1.57 7.68
CA ALA A 77 0.50 0.74 6.56
C ALA A 77 -0.04 1.58 5.39
N ASN A 78 -0.93 2.54 5.68
CA ASN A 78 -1.53 3.38 4.66
C ASN A 78 -0.57 4.44 4.11
N ALA A 79 0.35 4.96 4.92
CA ALA A 79 1.42 5.83 4.45
C ALA A 79 2.31 5.11 3.43
N THR A 80 2.69 3.86 3.73
CA THR A 80 3.51 3.01 2.84
C THR A 80 2.78 2.70 1.53
N ALA A 81 1.51 2.28 1.61
CA ALA A 81 0.70 1.99 0.44
C ALA A 81 0.49 3.24 -0.45
N THR A 82 0.25 4.41 0.16
CA THR A 82 0.13 5.67 -0.55
C THR A 82 1.43 6.03 -1.26
N ALA A 83 2.58 5.90 -0.58
CA ALA A 83 3.89 6.19 -1.17
C ALA A 83 4.18 5.32 -2.40
N PHE A 84 3.99 4.00 -2.32
CA PHE A 84 4.20 3.12 -3.48
C PHE A 84 3.25 3.43 -4.63
N ASN A 85 1.98 3.70 -4.34
CA ASN A 85 1.01 4.02 -5.38
C ASN A 85 1.33 5.36 -6.07
N LEU A 86 1.83 6.36 -5.33
CA LEU A 86 2.30 7.62 -5.93
C LEU A 86 3.51 7.41 -6.85
N ILE A 87 4.45 6.52 -6.50
CA ILE A 87 5.57 6.17 -7.38
C ILE A 87 5.05 5.51 -8.67
N LEU A 88 4.15 4.54 -8.56
CA LEU A 88 3.53 3.91 -9.73
C LEU A 88 2.77 4.93 -10.60
N LEU A 89 2.06 5.87 -9.97
CA LEU A 89 1.31 6.91 -10.67
C LEU A 89 2.25 7.85 -11.44
N HIS A 90 3.37 8.22 -10.82
CA HIS A 90 4.43 8.99 -11.47
C HIS A 90 4.97 8.26 -12.71
N MET A 91 5.33 6.98 -12.57
CA MET A 91 5.79 6.15 -13.69
C MET A 91 4.75 6.09 -14.81
N LYS A 92 3.47 5.94 -14.47
CA LYS A 92 2.38 5.91 -15.46
C LYS A 92 2.28 7.22 -16.25
N ILE A 93 2.41 8.36 -15.59
CA ILE A 93 2.35 9.69 -16.23
C ILE A 93 3.58 9.90 -17.14
N GLU A 94 4.77 9.54 -16.67
CA GLU A 94 6.01 9.67 -17.43
C GLU A 94 5.95 8.82 -18.72
N TYR A 95 5.52 7.56 -18.61
CA TYR A 95 5.53 6.62 -19.74
C TYR A 95 4.45 6.94 -20.77
N ARG A 96 3.28 7.43 -20.34
CA ARG A 96 2.26 7.94 -21.27
C ARG A 96 2.80 9.10 -22.11
N THR A 97 3.55 10.01 -21.48
CA THR A 97 4.09 11.21 -22.14
C THR A 97 5.18 10.84 -23.16
N LYS A 98 5.99 9.81 -22.88
CA LYS A 98 6.98 9.29 -23.84
C LYS A 98 6.33 8.65 -25.06
N SER A 99 5.29 7.83 -24.88
CA SER A 99 4.57 7.23 -26.02
C SER A 99 3.91 8.28 -26.92
N ALA A 100 3.40 9.38 -26.35
CA ALA A 100 2.76 10.45 -27.11
C ALA A 100 3.74 11.39 -27.86
N LYS A 101 5.04 11.34 -27.54
CA LYS A 101 6.09 12.15 -28.22
C LYS A 101 6.74 11.43 -29.41
N VAL A 102 6.47 10.14 -29.59
CA VAL A 102 7.09 9.29 -30.63
C VAL A 102 6.16 9.12 -31.85
N VAL A 103 4.94 9.64 -31.79
CA VAL A 103 3.96 9.70 -32.89
C VAL A 103 3.83 11.15 -33.35
#